data_AF-A0A5E5PUM6-F1
#
_entry.id   AF-A0A5E5PUM6-F1
#
_cell.length_a   1.000
_cell.length_b   1.000
_cell.length_c   1.000
_cell.angle_alpha   90.00
_cell.angle_beta   90.00
_cell.angle_gamma   90.00
#
_symmetry.space_group_name_H-M   'P 1'
#
loop_
_entity.id
_entity.type
_entity.pdbx_description
1 polymer ?
#
loop_
_entity_poly.entity_id
_entity_poly.type
_entity_poly.pdbx_seq_one_letter_code
_entity_poly.pdbx_strand_id
1 'polypeptide(L)' 'MKQKLFDALLRKDKSYVGKYYAAIKTTRIFCKMDCGCKKPLYDNTFFYKSIKEC' A
#
# COMPACT_ATOMS: atom_id res chain seq x y z
N MET A 1 -8.92 1.21 10.27
CA MET A 1 -8.32 2.06 9.21
C MET A 1 -7.56 1.26 8.15
N LYS A 2 -6.71 0.29 8.51
CA LYS A 2 -5.92 -0.56 7.58
C LYS A 2 -6.75 -1.24 6.48
N GLN A 3 -7.95 -1.70 6.79
CA GLN A 3 -8.84 -2.38 5.84
C GLN A 3 -9.29 -1.50 4.66
N LYS A 4 -9.60 -0.21 4.90
CA LYS A 4 -9.98 0.74 3.82
C LYS A 4 -8.84 1.00 2.84
N LEU A 5 -7.61 1.12 3.35
CA LEU A 5 -6.42 1.32 2.52
C LEU A 5 -6.07 0.08 1.70
N PHE A 6 -6.28 -1.11 2.27
CA PHE A 6 -6.10 -2.36 1.53
C PHE A 6 -7.17 -2.57 0.48
N ASP A 7 -8.43 -2.22 0.75
CA ASP A 7 -9.49 -2.23 -0.25
C ASP A 7 -9.22 -1.21 -1.37
N ALA A 8 -8.71 -0.02 -1.04
CA ALA A 8 -8.26 0.96 -2.03
C ALA A 8 -7.08 0.44 -2.88
N LEU A 9 -6.11 -0.24 -2.27
CA LEU A 9 -5.02 -0.93 -2.97
C LEU A 9 -5.56 -2.07 -3.87
N LEU A 10 -6.61 -2.77 -3.41
CA LEU A 10 -7.31 -3.78 -4.20
C LEU A 10 -8.01 -3.14 -5.41
N ARG A 11 -8.63 -1.98 -5.24
CA ARG A 11 -9.32 -1.24 -6.30
C ARG A 11 -8.38 -0.43 -7.20
N LYS A 12 -7.09 -0.33 -6.85
CA LYS A 12 -6.10 0.55 -7.52
C LYS A 12 -6.59 2.00 -7.57
N ASP A 13 -7.05 2.49 -6.43
CA ASP A 13 -7.65 3.82 -6.35
C ASP A 13 -6.56 4.91 -6.44
N LYS A 14 -6.56 5.64 -7.55
CA LYS A 14 -5.56 6.69 -7.84
C LYS A 14 -5.66 7.90 -6.89
N SER A 15 -6.77 8.07 -6.17
CA SER A 15 -6.96 9.19 -5.23
C SER A 15 -6.03 9.11 -4.02
N TYR A 16 -5.49 7.92 -3.73
CA TYR A 16 -4.58 7.66 -2.62
C TYR A 16 -3.11 7.66 -3.05
N VAL A 17 -2.82 7.72 -4.36
CA VAL A 17 -1.45 7.79 -4.89
C VAL A 17 -0.80 9.10 -4.44
N GLY A 18 0.39 9.02 -3.86
CA GLY A 18 1.12 10.18 -3.32
C GLY A 18 0.68 10.63 -1.92
N LYS A 19 -0.40 10.06 -1.38
CA LYS A 19 -0.86 10.28 0.01
C LYS A 19 -0.58 9.09 0.92
N TYR A 20 -0.56 7.89 0.33
CA TYR A 20 -0.30 6.66 1.05
C TYR A 20 0.61 5.73 0.25
N TYR A 21 1.43 4.98 0.97
CA TYR A 21 2.37 4.00 0.46
C TYR A 21 2.14 2.67 1.17
N ALA A 22 2.17 1.58 0.42
CA ALA A 22 2.05 0.25 0.96
C ALA A 22 3.44 -0.34 1.13
N ALA A 23 3.90 -0.59 2.35
CA ALA A 23 5.13 -1.30 2.63
C ALA A 23 4.86 -2.79 2.83
N ILE A 24 5.64 -3.63 2.16
CA ILE A 24 5.46 -5.07 2.19
C ILE A 24 6.56 -5.66 3.07
N LYS A 25 6.18 -6.27 4.20
CA LYS A 25 7.12 -6.79 5.19
C LYS A 25 8.03 -7.88 4.63
N THR A 26 7.49 -8.73 3.75
CA THR A 26 8.23 -9.87 3.17
C THR A 26 9.29 -9.44 2.17
N THR A 27 8.99 -8.47 1.31
CA THR A 27 9.93 -8.02 0.28
C THR A 27 10.76 -6.81 0.72
N ARG A 28 10.37 -6.13 1.81
CA ARG A 28 10.96 -4.87 2.29
C ARG A 28 10.98 -3.76 1.23
N ILE A 29 9.99 -3.77 0.35
CA ILE A 29 9.79 -2.74 -0.67
C ILE A 29 8.50 -2.00 -0.34
N PHE A 30 8.43 -0.73 -0.68
CA PHE A 30 7.18 0.01 -0.70
C PHE A 30 6.64 0.08 -2.14
N CYS A 31 5.33 -0.12 -2.31
CA CYS A 31 4.65 0.14 -3.57
C CYS A 31 3.65 1.29 -3.44
N LYS A 32 3.38 1.90 -4.60
CA LYS A 32 2.36 2.94 -4.77
C LYS A 32 0.96 2.29 -4.71
N MET A 33 -0.08 3.07 -4.40
CA MET A 33 -1.45 2.52 -4.33
C MET A 33 -2.02 2.04 -5.68
N ASP A 34 -1.46 2.48 -6.80
CA ASP A 34 -1.84 2.05 -8.17
C ASP A 34 -0.98 0.87 -8.69
N CYS A 35 -0.19 0.24 -7.83
CA CYS A 35 0.74 -0.81 -8.22
C CYS A 35 0.02 -1.98 -8.91
N GLY A 36 0.48 -2.31 -10.13
CA GLY A 36 -0.04 -3.43 -10.90
C GLY A 36 0.50 -4.81 -10.47
N CYS A 37 1.46 -4.85 -9.54
CA CYS A 37 2.08 -6.11 -9.09
C CYS A 37 1.09 -7.02 -8.36
N LYS A 38 1.48 -8.30 -8.26
CA LYS A 38 0.74 -9.31 -7.50
C LYS A 38 0.49 -8.81 -6.08
N LYS A 39 -0.79 -8.75 -5.69
CA LYS A 39 -1.16 -8.14 -4.41
C LYS A 39 -0.62 -8.97 -3.25
N PRO A 40 0.07 -8.35 -2.30
CA PRO A 40 0.56 -9.02 -1.10
C PRO A 40 -0.60 -9.40 -0.18
N LEU A 41 -0.31 -10.30 0.77
CA LEU A 41 -1.26 -10.65 1.84
C LEU A 41 -1.51 -9.44 2.75
N TYR A 42 -2.75 -9.30 3.21
CA TYR A 42 -3.18 -8.21 4.11
C TYR A 42 -2.30 -8.11 5.36
N ASP A 43 -1.92 -9.26 5.92
CA ASP A 43 -1.09 -9.34 7.12
C ASP A 43 0.31 -8.74 6.90
N ASN A 44 0.91 -9.05 5.75
CA ASN A 44 2.24 -8.58 5.36
C ASN A 44 2.26 -7.16 4.77
N THR A 45 1.12 -6.49 4.72
CA THR A 45 1.00 -5.15 4.14
C THR A 45 0.87 -4.12 5.25
N PHE A 46 1.73 -3.12 5.23
CA PHE A 46 1.70 -1.95 6.12
C PHE A 46 1.45 -0.72 5.27
N PHE A 47 0.80 0.29 5.86
CA PHE A 47 0.48 1.52 5.13
C PHE A 47 1.01 2.73 5.86
N TYR A 48 1.74 3.56 5.14
CA TYR A 48 2.35 4.79 5.63
C TYR A 48 1.83 5.99 4.84
N LYS A 49 1.75 7.16 5.48
CA LYS A 49 1.28 8.41 4.85
C LYS A 49 2.38 9.17 4.11
N SER A 50 3.64 8.84 4.34
CA SER A 50 4.77 9.52 3.73
C SER A 50 5.93 8.56 3.54
N ILE A 51 6.70 8.76 2.46
CA ILE A 51 7.91 7.98 2.16
C ILE A 51 8.94 8.12 3.29
N LYS A 52 8.96 9.28 3.96
CA LYS A 52 9.84 9.54 5.12
C LYS A 52 9.51 8.70 6.37
N GLU A 53 8.30 8.13 6.43
CA GLU A 53 7.86 7.23 7.51
C GLU A 53 7.98 5.74 7.13
N CYS A 54 8.36 5.42 5.88
CA CYS A 54 8.56 4.04 5.40
C CYS A 54 9.93 3.47 5.80
#